data_AF-A0A972CN85-F1
#
_entry.id   AF-A0A972CN85-F1
#
_cell.length_a   1.000
_cell.length_b   1.000
_cell.length_c   1.000
_cell.angle_alpha   90.00
_cell.angle_beta   90.00
_cell.angle_gamma   90.00
#
_symmetry.space_group_name_H-M   'P 1'
#
loop_
_entity.id
_entity.type
_entity.pdbx_description
1 polymer ?
#
loop_
_entity_poly.entity_id
_entity_poly.type
_entity_poly.pdbx_seq_one_letter_code
_entity_poly.pdbx_strand_id
1 'polypeptide(L)'
;LGSLKGPRHGGANIKVMKMFEDLKQQVKDWTNEREIETYLLKILNKEAFDRSGLIYGIGHAVYSISDPRAVILKKYAALLAQEKGLEDEYDLYTRVEKLAPEIIAGVRKMYKGVSANVDFYSGLVYKMLNIQLELYTPLFAISRIVGWSAHRIEELVNAGKIIRPAYKCVCPRREYIPLSRRQERRLHPTACLQISLGAVAK
;
A
#
# COMPACT_ATOMS: atom_id res chain seq x y z
N LEU A 1 12.21 6.90 -8.73
CA LEU A 1 11.83 7.84 -7.64
C LEU A 1 10.44 8.46 -7.82
N GLY A 2 10.14 9.15 -8.93
CA GLY A 2 8.83 9.79 -9.15
C GLY A 2 7.61 8.86 -8.93
N SER A 3 7.64 7.64 -9.48
CA SER A 3 6.56 6.66 -9.30
C SER A 3 6.39 6.16 -7.86
N LEU A 4 7.47 6.16 -7.06
CA LEU A 4 7.43 5.74 -5.65
C LEU A 4 6.82 6.82 -4.74
N LYS A 5 6.86 8.10 -5.15
CA LYS A 5 6.28 9.21 -4.39
C LYS A 5 4.75 9.11 -4.26
N GLY A 6 4.09 8.42 -5.18
CA GLY A 6 2.62 8.32 -5.18
C GLY A 6 2.09 7.58 -3.94
N PRO A 7 0.93 7.99 -3.37
CA PRO A 7 0.39 7.44 -2.12
C PRO A 7 -0.09 5.98 -2.22
N ARG A 8 -0.18 5.45 -3.44
CA ARG A 8 -0.50 4.03 -3.69
C ARG A 8 0.75 3.16 -3.88
N HIS A 9 1.93 3.78 -3.92
CA HIS A 9 3.18 3.10 -4.22
C HIS A 9 4.21 3.26 -3.09
N GLY A 10 4.27 4.42 -2.46
CA GLY A 10 5.04 4.69 -1.24
C GLY A 10 4.14 5.10 -0.08
N GLY A 11 4.69 5.09 1.13
CA GLY A 11 3.99 5.51 2.36
C GLY A 11 3.02 4.48 2.96
N ALA A 12 3.03 3.23 2.49
CA ALA A 12 2.23 2.15 3.08
C ALA A 12 2.60 1.94 4.55
N ASN A 13 3.88 1.89 4.87
CA ASN A 13 4.40 1.81 6.24
C ASN A 13 4.00 3.00 7.12
N ILE A 14 3.99 4.23 6.59
CA ILE A 14 3.50 5.41 7.31
C ILE A 14 2.02 5.26 7.67
N LYS A 15 1.21 4.73 6.74
CA LYS A 15 -0.22 4.49 7.00
C LYS A 15 -0.44 3.39 8.04
N VAL A 16 0.39 2.34 8.04
CA VAL A 16 0.38 1.33 9.10
C VAL A 16 0.62 1.99 10.45
N MET A 17 1.69 2.79 10.58
CA MET A 17 2.01 3.49 11.84
C MET A 17 0.84 4.34 12.34
N LYS A 18 0.25 5.17 11.47
CA LYS A 18 -0.90 6.01 11.82
C LYS A 18 -2.13 5.19 12.21
N MET A 19 -2.37 4.06 11.55
CA MET A 19 -3.47 3.16 11.89
C MET A 19 -3.29 2.53 13.28
N PHE A 20 -2.05 2.15 13.64
CA PHE A 20 -1.72 1.65 14.97
C PHE A 20 -1.78 2.74 16.03
N GLU A 21 -1.38 3.97 15.73
CA GLU A 21 -1.56 5.12 16.63
C GLU A 21 -3.05 5.38 16.94
N ASP A 22 -3.92 5.34 15.93
CA ASP A 22 -5.39 5.44 16.12
C ASP A 22 -5.92 4.25 16.93
N LEU A 23 -5.48 3.02 16.60
CA LEU A 23 -5.87 1.81 17.34
C LEU A 23 -5.56 1.95 18.84
N LYS A 24 -4.35 2.41 19.16
CA LYS A 24 -3.88 2.58 20.54
C LYS A 24 -4.67 3.64 21.33
N GLN A 25 -5.28 4.60 20.65
CA GLN A 25 -6.15 5.60 21.28
C GLN A 25 -7.58 5.07 21.49
N GLN A 26 -8.03 4.14 20.66
CA GLN A 26 -9.39 3.61 20.70
C GLN A 26 -9.55 2.35 21.56
N VAL A 27 -8.50 1.53 21.65
CA VAL A 27 -8.47 0.27 22.41
C VAL A 27 -7.83 0.51 23.78
N LYS A 28 -8.51 0.11 24.86
CA LYS A 28 -8.04 0.32 26.23
C LYS A 28 -7.04 -0.74 26.66
N ASP A 29 -7.31 -1.99 26.30
CA ASP A 29 -6.47 -3.14 26.62
C ASP A 29 -5.97 -3.81 25.34
N TRP A 30 -4.67 -3.69 25.08
CA TRP A 30 -4.01 -4.26 23.90
C TRP A 30 -3.88 -5.78 23.95
N THR A 31 -4.19 -6.41 25.09
CA THR A 31 -4.23 -7.87 25.23
C THR A 31 -5.63 -8.45 24.96
N ASN A 32 -6.66 -7.60 24.97
CA ASN A 32 -8.04 -8.00 24.72
C ASN A 32 -8.32 -8.11 23.22
N GLU A 33 -8.24 -9.34 22.69
CA GLU A 33 -8.48 -9.62 21.26
C GLU A 33 -9.85 -9.10 20.77
N ARG A 34 -10.90 -9.12 21.62
CA ARG A 34 -12.25 -8.64 21.23
C ARG A 34 -12.31 -7.14 20.99
N GLU A 35 -11.58 -6.34 21.78
CA GLU A 35 -11.53 -4.88 21.57
C GLU A 35 -10.81 -4.56 20.25
N ILE A 36 -9.71 -5.28 19.98
CA ILE A 36 -8.95 -5.15 18.73
C ILE A 36 -9.84 -5.57 17.54
N GLU A 37 -10.51 -6.72 17.62
CA GLU A 37 -11.45 -7.20 16.60
C GLU A 37 -12.53 -6.16 16.29
N THR A 38 -13.13 -5.60 17.34
CA THR A 38 -14.18 -4.58 17.22
C THR A 38 -13.67 -3.34 16.48
N TYR A 39 -12.46 -2.89 16.80
CA TYR A 39 -11.85 -1.76 16.12
C TYR A 39 -11.51 -2.08 14.65
N LEU A 40 -10.94 -3.26 14.36
CA LEU A 40 -10.64 -3.68 12.99
C LEU A 40 -11.92 -3.82 12.15
N LEU A 41 -13.03 -4.29 12.73
CA LEU A 41 -14.34 -4.30 12.07
C LEU A 41 -14.83 -2.88 11.73
N LYS A 42 -14.68 -1.91 12.65
CA LYS A 42 -15.01 -0.50 12.37
C LYS A 42 -14.18 0.06 11.20
N ILE A 43 -12.90 -0.30 11.10
CA ILE A 43 -12.09 0.07 9.93
C ILE A 43 -12.71 -0.50 8.65
N LEU A 44 -13.03 -1.80 8.62
CA LEU A 44 -13.60 -2.45 7.43
C LEU A 44 -14.96 -1.88 7.03
N ASN A 45 -15.76 -1.45 8.00
CA ASN A 45 -17.05 -0.79 7.81
C ASN A 45 -16.93 0.72 7.47
N LYS A 46 -15.70 1.25 7.38
CA LYS A 46 -15.40 2.67 7.08
C LYS A 46 -15.86 3.65 8.17
N GLU A 47 -15.91 3.18 9.41
CA GLU A 47 -16.34 3.96 10.58
C GLU A 47 -15.15 4.52 11.38
N ALA A 48 -13.96 3.93 11.24
CA ALA A 48 -12.74 4.32 11.96
C ALA A 48 -11.58 4.72 11.02
N PHE A 49 -10.52 5.29 11.60
CA PHE A 49 -9.32 5.77 10.92
C PHE A 49 -9.63 6.69 9.72
N ASP A 50 -9.14 6.36 8.53
CA ASP A 50 -9.28 7.16 7.31
C ASP A 50 -10.52 6.79 6.47
N ARG A 51 -11.41 5.94 7.00
CA ARG A 51 -12.66 5.48 6.34
C ARG A 51 -12.44 4.83 4.97
N SER A 52 -11.22 4.38 4.67
CA SER A 52 -10.90 3.71 3.41
C SER A 52 -11.46 2.29 3.32
N GLY A 53 -11.75 1.66 4.47
CA GLY A 53 -12.14 0.25 4.51
C GLY A 53 -10.95 -0.71 4.36
N LEU A 54 -9.74 -0.24 4.65
CA LEU A 54 -8.49 -0.99 4.48
C LEU A 54 -7.76 -1.13 5.82
N ILE A 55 -7.40 -2.36 6.17
CA ILE A 55 -6.43 -2.62 7.24
C ILE A 55 -5.05 -2.57 6.59
N TYR A 56 -4.34 -1.47 6.83
CA TYR A 56 -3.05 -1.22 6.19
C TYR A 56 -2.00 -2.26 6.61
N GLY A 57 -1.18 -2.69 5.65
CA GLY A 57 -0.17 -3.73 5.87
C GLY A 57 -0.71 -5.17 5.77
N ILE A 58 -2.03 -5.36 5.68
CA ILE A 58 -2.65 -6.68 5.48
C ILE A 58 -3.12 -6.82 4.03
N GLY A 59 -2.62 -7.88 3.37
CA GLY A 59 -2.86 -8.17 1.96
C GLY A 59 -1.68 -7.80 1.06
N HIS A 60 -1.51 -8.59 0.00
CA HIS A 60 -0.48 -8.38 -1.02
C HIS A 60 -1.02 -8.69 -2.42
N ALA A 61 -0.61 -7.92 -3.42
CA ALA A 61 -1.05 -8.13 -4.81
C ALA A 61 -0.58 -9.48 -5.39
N VAL A 62 0.50 -10.04 -4.82
CA VAL A 62 1.21 -11.24 -5.31
C VAL A 62 0.99 -12.35 -4.30
N TYR A 63 1.52 -12.21 -3.08
CA TYR A 63 1.40 -13.21 -2.02
C TYR A 63 -0.03 -13.36 -1.49
N SER A 64 -0.53 -14.60 -1.48
CA SER A 64 -1.83 -14.97 -0.88
C SER A 64 -1.69 -15.66 0.47
N ILE A 65 -0.61 -16.42 0.66
CA ILE A 65 -0.39 -17.24 1.86
C ILE A 65 0.48 -16.49 2.87
N SER A 66 1.66 -16.06 2.46
CA SER A 66 2.60 -15.33 3.32
C SER A 66 3.58 -14.53 2.48
N ASP A 67 3.91 -13.32 2.93
CA ASP A 67 5.04 -12.56 2.38
C ASP A 67 6.33 -13.00 3.09
N PRO A 68 7.27 -13.66 2.40
CA PRO A 68 8.49 -14.17 3.02
C PRO A 68 9.34 -13.05 3.64
N ARG A 69 9.23 -11.82 3.13
CA ARG A 69 9.95 -10.66 3.68
C ARG A 69 9.36 -10.24 5.02
N ALA A 70 8.04 -10.32 5.16
CA ALA A 70 7.37 -10.04 6.43
C ALA A 70 7.76 -11.06 7.50
N VAL A 71 7.87 -12.35 7.14
CA VAL A 71 8.30 -13.42 8.06
C VAL A 71 9.71 -13.15 8.60
N ILE A 72 10.65 -12.77 7.74
CA ILE A 72 12.02 -12.46 8.17
C ILE A 72 12.02 -11.20 9.03
N LEU A 73 11.33 -10.15 8.61
CA LEU A 73 11.31 -8.87 9.32
C LEU A 73 10.64 -8.99 10.69
N LYS A 74 9.60 -9.81 10.83
CA LYS A 74 8.93 -10.12 12.09
C LYS A 74 9.90 -10.68 13.13
N LYS A 75 10.80 -11.59 12.74
CA LYS A 75 11.82 -12.16 13.63
C LYS A 75 12.76 -11.09 14.17
N TYR A 76 13.26 -10.20 13.31
CA TYR A 76 14.12 -9.10 13.73
C TYR A 76 13.37 -8.05 14.55
N ALA A 77 12.11 -7.78 14.22
CA ALA A 77 11.25 -6.90 15.01
C ALA A 77 11.08 -7.43 16.44
N ALA A 78 10.90 -8.74 16.62
CA ALA A 78 10.82 -9.37 17.94
C ALA A 78 12.09 -9.16 18.76
N LEU A 79 13.26 -9.48 18.18
CA LEU A 79 14.56 -9.32 18.85
C LEU A 79 14.82 -7.87 19.24
N LEU A 80 14.52 -6.93 18.33
CA LEU A 80 14.72 -5.50 18.59
C LEU A 80 13.71 -4.97 19.62
N ALA A 81 12.46 -5.45 19.60
CA ALA A 81 11.46 -5.08 20.60
C ALA A 81 11.87 -5.52 22.00
N GLN A 82 12.41 -6.72 22.15
CA GLN A 82 12.98 -7.21 23.40
C GLN A 82 14.14 -6.33 23.88
N GLU A 83 15.09 -6.00 22.99
CA GLU A 83 16.23 -5.13 23.34
C GLU A 83 15.79 -3.71 23.76
N LYS A 84 14.72 -3.18 23.15
CA LYS A 84 14.19 -1.84 23.44
C LYS A 84 13.13 -1.80 24.55
N GLY A 85 12.72 -2.94 25.09
CA GLY A 85 11.63 -3.01 26.07
C GLY A 85 10.26 -2.59 25.49
N LEU A 86 10.02 -2.88 24.21
CA LEU A 86 8.79 -2.55 23.47
C LEU A 86 7.98 -3.81 23.08
N GLU A 87 8.10 -4.86 23.89
CA GLU A 87 7.44 -6.15 23.68
C GLU A 87 5.92 -6.00 23.61
N ASP A 88 5.31 -5.17 24.46
CA ASP A 88 3.87 -4.89 24.44
C ASP A 88 3.39 -4.32 23.09
N GLU A 89 4.18 -3.43 22.48
CA GLU A 89 3.87 -2.87 21.16
C GLU A 89 4.06 -3.92 20.07
N TYR A 90 5.10 -4.74 20.13
CA TYR A 90 5.30 -5.84 19.20
C TYR A 90 4.16 -6.89 19.28
N ASP A 91 3.74 -7.25 20.50
CA ASP A 91 2.66 -8.20 20.74
C ASP A 91 1.34 -7.71 20.15
N LEU A 92 1.03 -6.41 20.29
CA LEU A 92 -0.12 -5.80 19.62
C LEU A 92 -0.07 -5.98 18.10
N TYR A 93 1.09 -5.77 17.46
CA TYR A 93 1.25 -6.01 16.02
C TYR A 93 1.00 -7.48 15.66
N THR A 94 1.53 -8.42 16.45
CA THR A 94 1.33 -9.86 16.18
C THR A 94 -0.13 -10.30 16.36
N ARG A 95 -0.85 -9.73 17.33
CA ARG A 95 -2.30 -9.95 17.52
C ARG A 95 -3.09 -9.43 16.33
N VAL A 96 -2.80 -8.21 15.86
CA VAL A 96 -3.45 -7.64 14.67
C VAL A 96 -3.14 -8.48 13.41
N GLU A 97 -1.90 -8.94 13.22
CA GLU A 97 -1.53 -9.84 12.12
C GLU A 97 -2.34 -11.13 12.13
N LYS A 98 -2.57 -11.72 13.31
CA LYS A 98 -3.35 -12.95 13.50
C LYS A 98 -4.84 -12.72 13.23
N LEU A 99 -5.41 -11.67 13.82
CA LEU A 99 -6.86 -11.42 13.79
C LEU A 99 -7.35 -10.86 12.45
N ALA A 100 -6.56 -9.97 11.81
CA ALA A 100 -7.03 -9.25 10.63
C ALA A 100 -7.45 -10.16 9.46
N PRO A 101 -6.71 -11.23 9.09
CA PRO A 101 -7.13 -12.15 8.04
C PRO A 101 -8.48 -12.84 8.32
N GLU A 102 -8.69 -13.27 9.56
CA GLU A 102 -9.91 -13.97 9.98
C GLU A 102 -11.13 -13.03 9.89
N ILE A 103 -11.00 -11.82 10.43
CA ILE A 103 -12.05 -10.78 10.38
C ILE A 103 -12.38 -10.41 8.94
N ILE A 104 -11.34 -10.18 8.13
CA ILE A 104 -11.50 -9.80 6.72
C ILE A 104 -12.26 -10.90 5.95
N ALA A 105 -11.93 -12.18 6.20
CA ALA A 105 -12.60 -13.32 5.58
C ALA A 105 -14.07 -13.45 6.01
N GLY A 106 -14.40 -13.10 7.26
CA GLY A 106 -15.78 -13.08 7.75
C GLY A 106 -16.64 -11.98 7.12
N VAL A 107 -16.08 -10.79 6.89
CA VAL A 107 -16.82 -9.64 6.34
C VAL A 107 -16.91 -9.67 4.82
N ARG A 108 -15.86 -10.13 4.12
CA ARG A 108 -15.80 -10.13 2.66
C ARG A 108 -15.68 -11.57 2.17
N LYS A 109 -16.58 -11.98 1.27
CA LYS A 109 -16.42 -13.22 0.48
C LYS A 109 -15.21 -13.07 -0.44
N MET A 110 -14.01 -13.32 0.07
CA MET A 110 -12.78 -13.27 -0.70
C MET A 110 -12.31 -14.67 -1.06
N TYR A 111 -12.00 -14.84 -2.34
CA TYR A 111 -11.44 -16.07 -2.90
C TYR A 111 -9.92 -16.18 -2.70
N LYS A 112 -9.27 -15.14 -2.19
CA LYS A 112 -7.81 -15.05 -2.00
C LYS A 112 -7.50 -14.78 -0.53
N GLY A 113 -6.63 -15.60 0.07
CA GLY A 113 -6.09 -15.36 1.41
C GLY A 113 -5.36 -14.01 1.50
N VAL A 114 -5.36 -13.43 2.70
CA VAL A 114 -4.62 -12.20 3.01
C VAL A 114 -3.60 -12.49 4.09
N SER A 115 -2.41 -11.91 3.95
CA SER A 115 -1.31 -12.04 4.90
C SER A 115 -0.66 -10.68 5.11
N ALA A 116 0.02 -10.50 6.24
CA ALA A 116 0.81 -9.31 6.48
C ALA A 116 1.92 -9.19 5.43
N ASN A 117 2.11 -7.97 4.93
CA ASN A 117 3.20 -7.64 4.02
C ASN A 117 4.39 -7.05 4.79
N VAL A 118 5.52 -6.88 4.09
CA VAL A 118 6.73 -6.30 4.69
C VAL A 118 6.51 -4.92 5.33
N ASP A 119 5.61 -4.11 4.77
CA ASP A 119 5.37 -2.76 5.27
C ASP A 119 4.69 -2.76 6.64
N PHE A 120 3.97 -3.83 6.99
CA PHE A 120 3.32 -4.02 8.29
C PHE A 120 4.31 -3.94 9.45
N TYR A 121 5.44 -4.64 9.36
CA TYR A 121 6.47 -4.63 10.41
C TYR A 121 7.53 -3.54 10.22
N SER A 122 7.74 -3.05 8.99
CA SER A 122 8.81 -2.09 8.71
C SER A 122 8.71 -0.78 9.48
N GLY A 123 7.49 -0.24 9.64
CA GLY A 123 7.28 1.01 10.37
C GLY A 123 7.63 0.88 11.85
N LEU A 124 7.29 -0.26 12.46
CA LEU A 124 7.63 -0.58 13.84
C LEU A 124 9.14 -0.67 14.03
N VAL A 125 9.84 -1.38 13.14
CA VAL A 125 11.31 -1.50 13.18
C VAL A 125 11.96 -0.12 13.07
N TYR A 126 11.55 0.70 12.11
CA TYR A 126 12.11 2.05 11.95
C TYR A 126 11.85 2.94 13.17
N LYS A 127 10.69 2.81 13.82
CA LYS A 127 10.39 3.50 15.07
C LYS A 127 11.32 3.07 16.20
N MET A 128 11.54 1.76 16.36
CA MET A 128 12.44 1.23 17.39
C MET A 128 13.91 1.65 17.19
N LEU A 129 14.28 1.94 15.94
CA LEU A 129 15.59 2.49 15.57
C LEU A 129 15.67 4.03 15.65
N ASN A 130 14.61 4.71 16.13
CA ASN A 130 14.52 6.17 16.19
C ASN A 130 14.76 6.86 14.84
N ILE A 131 14.32 6.22 13.75
CA ILE A 131 14.39 6.80 12.41
C ILE A 131 13.19 7.75 12.23
N GLN A 132 13.46 8.96 11.73
CA GLN A 132 12.42 9.94 11.43
C GLN A 132 11.44 9.42 10.36
N LEU A 133 10.15 9.70 10.53
CA LEU A 133 9.08 9.18 9.68
C LEU A 133 9.24 9.62 8.21
N GLU A 134 9.80 10.80 7.98
CA GLU A 134 10.13 11.36 6.67
C GLU A 134 11.15 10.50 5.90
N LEU A 135 11.99 9.74 6.61
CA LEU A 135 13.04 8.90 6.04
C LEU A 135 12.56 7.49 5.67
N TYR A 136 11.33 7.12 6.01
CA TYR A 136 10.80 5.77 5.78
C TYR A 136 10.75 5.41 4.28
N THR A 137 10.21 6.32 3.47
CA THR A 137 10.13 6.12 2.01
C THR A 137 11.50 6.26 1.33
N PRO A 138 12.36 7.23 1.71
CA PRO A 138 13.76 7.28 1.25
C PRO A 138 14.57 6.00 1.53
N LEU A 139 14.47 5.41 2.72
CA LEU A 139 15.17 4.15 3.04
C LEU A 139 14.70 3.00 2.15
N PHE A 140 13.39 2.90 1.95
CA PHE A 140 12.84 1.95 0.98
C PHE A 140 13.41 2.21 -0.42
N ALA A 141 13.46 3.47 -0.87
CA ALA A 141 14.02 3.84 -2.17
C ALA A 141 15.49 3.42 -2.30
N ILE A 142 16.31 3.64 -1.27
CA ILE A 142 17.74 3.26 -1.25
C ILE A 142 17.88 1.74 -1.48
N SER A 143 17.11 0.92 -0.76
CA SER A 143 17.13 -0.54 -0.96
C SER A 143 16.69 -0.95 -2.38
N ARG A 144 15.82 -0.17 -3.01
CA ARG A 144 15.32 -0.44 -4.37
C ARG A 144 16.26 0.00 -5.49
N ILE A 145 17.22 0.89 -5.22
CA ILE A 145 18.18 1.38 -6.23
C ILE A 145 18.92 0.22 -6.88
N VAL A 146 19.41 -0.75 -6.11
CA VAL A 146 20.12 -1.92 -6.64
C VAL A 146 19.25 -2.69 -7.64
N GLY A 147 17.98 -2.92 -7.30
CA GLY A 147 17.04 -3.58 -8.21
C GLY A 147 16.69 -2.75 -9.44
N TRP A 148 16.50 -1.44 -9.30
CA TRP A 148 16.25 -0.55 -10.43
C TRP A 148 17.43 -0.50 -11.39
N SER A 149 18.65 -0.44 -10.87
CA SER A 149 19.87 -0.48 -11.66
C SER A 149 20.02 -1.81 -12.39
N ALA A 150 19.77 -2.93 -11.71
CA ALA A 150 19.82 -4.26 -12.32
C ALA A 150 18.82 -4.40 -13.48
N HIS A 151 17.55 -4.03 -13.27
CA HIS A 151 16.55 -4.04 -14.33
C HIS A 151 16.90 -3.10 -15.49
N ARG A 152 17.52 -1.95 -15.19
CA ARG A 152 17.94 -1.03 -16.26
C ARG A 152 19.09 -1.59 -17.09
N ILE A 153 20.06 -2.25 -16.45
CA ILE A 153 21.16 -2.93 -17.14
C ILE A 153 20.60 -4.06 -18.00
N GLU A 154 19.69 -4.88 -17.45
CA GLU A 154 19.01 -5.95 -18.18
C GLU A 154 18.28 -5.43 -19.43
N GLU A 155 17.52 -4.33 -19.30
CA GLU A 155 16.83 -3.69 -20.43
C GLU A 155 17.82 -3.21 -21.52
N LEU A 156 18.96 -2.65 -21.13
CA LEU A 156 19.98 -2.15 -22.07
C LEU A 156 20.72 -3.29 -22.80
N VAL A 157 21.04 -4.38 -22.08
CA VAL A 157 21.76 -5.53 -22.63
C VAL A 157 20.85 -6.38 -23.54
N ASN A 158 19.57 -6.50 -23.20
CA ASN A 158 18.61 -7.33 -23.93
C ASN A 158 18.06 -6.62 -25.21
N ALA A 159 18.95 -5.97 -25.96
CA ALA A 159 18.68 -5.01 -27.04
C ALA A 159 17.36 -5.20 -27.82
N GLY A 160 16.63 -4.10 -28.05
CA GLY A 160 15.78 -3.97 -29.24
C GLY A 160 14.29 -3.71 -29.06
N LYS A 161 13.77 -3.48 -27.85
CA LYS A 161 12.34 -3.15 -27.64
C LYS A 161 12.14 -1.78 -27.01
N ILE A 162 11.73 -0.80 -27.83
CA ILE A 162 11.28 0.51 -27.35
C ILE A 162 9.87 0.36 -26.77
N ILE A 163 9.67 0.80 -25.51
CA ILE A 163 8.37 0.79 -24.85
C ILE A 163 7.50 1.90 -25.46
N ARG A 164 6.58 1.53 -26.36
CA ARG A 164 5.59 2.44 -26.99
C ARG A 164 4.19 1.79 -26.99
N PRO A 165 3.44 1.88 -25.88
CA PRO A 165 2.09 1.33 -25.85
C PRO A 165 1.16 2.10 -26.79
N ALA A 166 0.22 1.38 -27.43
CA ALA A 166 -0.86 1.99 -28.20
C ALA A 166 -1.99 2.46 -27.27
N TYR A 167 -2.80 3.41 -27.75
CA TYR A 167 -4.01 3.86 -27.06
C TYR A 167 -5.23 3.72 -27.98
N LYS A 168 -6.40 3.49 -27.39
CA LYS A 168 -7.68 3.48 -28.10
C LYS A 168 -8.38 4.82 -27.89
N CYS A 169 -8.61 5.58 -28.96
CA CYS A 169 -9.41 6.79 -28.89
C CYS A 169 -10.89 6.42 -28.72
N VAL A 170 -11.52 6.93 -27.66
CA VAL A 170 -12.97 6.78 -27.40
C VAL A 170 -13.76 8.05 -27.75
N CYS A 171 -13.08 9.10 -28.21
CA CYS A 171 -13.71 10.35 -28.58
C CYS A 171 -14.36 10.25 -29.97
N PRO A 172 -15.57 10.81 -30.17
CA PRO A 172 -16.15 10.92 -31.49
C PRO A 172 -15.30 11.86 -32.36
N ARG A 173 -15.28 11.62 -33.66
CA ARG A 173 -14.64 12.51 -34.64
C ARG A 173 -15.36 13.87 -34.61
N ARG A 174 -14.60 14.96 -34.62
CA ARG A 174 -15.12 16.33 -34.59
C ARG A 174 -14.50 17.13 -35.72
N GLU A 175 -15.30 17.98 -36.34
CA GLU A 175 -14.80 18.97 -37.28
C GLU A 175 -14.04 20.07 -36.55
N TYR A 176 -13.01 20.59 -37.21
CA TYR A 176 -12.22 21.68 -36.67
C TYR A 176 -12.98 23.00 -36.83
N ILE A 177 -13.21 23.69 -35.71
CA ILE A 177 -13.78 25.05 -35.72
C ILE A 177 -12.63 26.05 -35.52
N PRO A 178 -12.39 26.96 -36.49
CA PRO A 178 -11.41 28.03 -36.36
C PRO A 178 -11.64 28.84 -35.08
N LEU A 179 -10.57 29.29 -34.44
CA LEU A 179 -10.64 29.94 -33.13
C LEU A 179 -11.63 31.12 -33.10
N SER A 180 -11.66 31.94 -34.16
CA SER A 180 -12.58 33.08 -34.32
C SER A 180 -14.06 32.71 -34.40
N ARG A 181 -14.38 31.44 -34.70
CA ARG A 181 -15.75 30.92 -34.83
C ARG A 181 -16.17 30.03 -33.66
N ARG A 182 -15.31 29.89 -32.63
CA ARG A 182 -15.67 29.16 -31.41
C ARG A 182 -16.51 30.08 -30.54
N GLN A 183 -17.79 29.76 -30.37
CA GLN A 183 -18.64 30.41 -29.35
C GLN A 183 -18.12 30.02 -27.95
N GLU A 184 -18.20 30.93 -26.97
CA GLU A 184 -17.85 30.64 -25.58
C GLU A 184 -18.63 29.41 -25.08
N ARG A 185 -17.91 28.35 -24.70
CA ARG A 185 -18.54 27.14 -24.18
C ARG A 185 -19.08 27.37 -22.78
N ARG A 186 -20.39 27.16 -22.56
CA ARG A 186 -20.89 26.73 -21.25
C ARG A 186 -20.25 25.37 -20.92
N LEU A 187 -19.56 25.31 -19.78
CA LEU A 187 -18.86 24.11 -19.30
C LEU A 187 -19.86 22.95 -19.12
N HIS A 188 -19.72 21.87 -19.91
CA HIS A 188 -20.38 20.60 -19.65
C HIS A 188 -19.41 19.67 -18.90
N PRO A 189 -19.83 18.92 -17.85
CA PRO A 189 -18.91 18.37 -16.84
C PRO A 189 -18.12 17.10 -17.24
N THR A 190 -18.24 16.60 -18.47
CA THR A 190 -17.71 15.27 -18.83
C THR A 190 -16.81 15.33 -20.05
N ALA A 191 -15.54 15.67 -19.84
CA ALA A 191 -14.47 15.42 -20.81
C ALA A 191 -13.59 14.26 -20.32
N CYS A 192 -13.54 13.24 -21.18
CA CYS A 192 -13.17 11.86 -20.93
C CYS A 192 -11.65 11.63 -21.03
N LEU A 193 -11.10 10.80 -20.14
CA LEU A 193 -9.86 10.04 -20.33
C LEU A 193 -9.96 8.79 -19.44
N GLN A 194 -10.36 7.65 -20.03
CA GLN A 194 -10.20 6.34 -19.39
C GLN A 194 -8.97 5.67 -19.99
N ILE A 195 -7.95 5.44 -19.16
CA ILE A 195 -6.76 4.65 -19.50
C ILE A 195 -7.11 3.18 -19.27
N SER A 196 -7.26 2.39 -20.33
CA SER A 196 -7.31 0.93 -20.25
C SER A 196 -5.89 0.36 -20.35
N LEU A 197 -5.32 -0.07 -19.22
CA LEU A 197 -4.08 -0.84 -19.18
C LEU A 197 -4.38 -2.29 -19.61
N GLY A 198 -4.37 -2.54 -20.92
CA GLY A 198 -4.31 -3.90 -21.48
C GLY A 198 -2.87 -4.26 -21.80
N ALA A 199 -2.25 -5.09 -20.97
CA ALA A 199 -0.98 -5.73 -21.33
C ALA A 199 -1.27 -6.78 -22.41
N VAL A 200 -0.90 -6.50 -23.66
CA VAL A 200 -0.80 -7.53 -24.70
C VAL A 200 0.65 -8.03 -24.65
N ALA A 201 0.85 -9.12 -23.91
CA ALA A 201 2.02 -9.96 -24.12
C ALA A 201 1.83 -10.67 -25.47
N LYS A 202 2.85 -10.58 -26.33
CA LYS A 202 3.00 -11.47 -27.49
C LYS A 202 3.35 -12.88 -27.01
#